data_AF-A0A8J3IQG2-F1
#
_entry.id   AF-A0A8J3IQG2-F1
#
_cell.length_a   1.000
_cell.length_b   1.000
_cell.length_c   1.000
_cell.angle_alpha   90.00
_cell.angle_beta   90.00
_cell.angle_gamma   90.00
#
_symmetry.space_group_name_H-M   'P 1'
#
loop_
_entity.id
_entity.type
_entity.pdbx_description
1 polymer ?
#
loop_
_entity_poly.entity_id
_entity_poly.type
_entity_poly.pdbx_seq_one_letter_code
_entity_poly.pdbx_strand_id
1 'polypeptide(L)'
;MNKILQSKSAQKNPIAELTREEEAQLNTIIDLLIPSDEHFPPPSSLDLIDEFLHHCSSRVEYSPRMLNLKQLRSVFDQLNAAAGGSFCKASADKQQASLKSLEQLDPALFQELWTLVNHSYYTRMAMYSSTSLPPSATFA
;
A
#
# COMPACT_ATOMS: atom_id res chain seq x y z
N MET A 1 -37.13 -13.54 25.93
CA MET A 1 -36.79 -12.13 25.63
C MET A 1 -35.34 -12.12 25.15
N ASN A 2 -35.15 -11.98 23.83
CA ASN A 2 -33.88 -12.27 23.16
C ASN A 2 -32.91 -11.08 23.18
N LYS A 3 -31.63 -11.45 23.31
CA LYS A 3 -30.44 -10.62 23.49
C LYS A 3 -30.31 -9.53 22.42
N ILE A 4 -30.18 -8.28 22.87
CA ILE A 4 -29.74 -7.16 22.04
C ILE A 4 -28.26 -7.39 21.74
N LEU A 5 -27.97 -7.77 20.50
CA LEU A 5 -26.61 -7.80 19.96
C LEU A 5 -26.13 -6.35 19.86
N GLN A 6 -25.30 -5.94 20.82
CA GLN A 6 -24.48 -4.74 20.71
C GLN A 6 -23.61 -4.90 19.46
N SER A 7 -23.93 -4.11 18.43
CA SER A 7 -23.03 -3.84 17.34
C SER A 7 -21.75 -3.24 17.94
N LYS A 8 -20.68 -4.04 17.96
CA LYS A 8 -19.32 -3.51 18.10
C LYS A 8 -19.14 -2.53 16.96
N SER A 9 -19.21 -1.24 17.27
CA SER A 9 -18.73 -0.18 16.41
C SER A 9 -17.31 -0.57 16.00
N ALA A 10 -17.07 -0.69 14.70
CA ALA A 10 -15.74 -0.88 14.16
C ALA A 10 -14.86 0.21 14.77
N GLN A 11 -13.95 -0.16 15.66
CA GLN A 11 -12.91 0.74 16.12
C GLN A 11 -12.11 1.12 14.88
N LYS A 12 -12.45 2.27 14.29
CA LYS A 12 -11.54 3.00 13.40
C LYS A 12 -10.32 3.30 14.25
N ASN A 13 -9.35 2.39 14.24
CA ASN A 13 -7.99 2.72 14.65
C ASN A 13 -7.64 4.01 13.88
N PRO A 14 -7.10 5.04 14.53
CA PRO A 14 -6.65 6.21 13.81
C PRO A 14 -5.65 5.72 12.76
N ILE A 15 -6.04 5.81 11.49
CA ILE A 15 -5.17 5.50 10.37
C ILE A 15 -3.97 6.40 10.60
N ALA A 16 -2.78 5.81 10.71
CA ALA A 16 -1.59 6.59 10.92
C ALA A 16 -1.44 7.58 9.75
N GLU A 17 -1.58 8.87 10.03
CA GLU A 17 -1.61 9.88 8.97
C GLU A 17 -0.19 10.05 8.38
N LEU A 18 -0.10 9.87 7.07
CA LEU A 18 1.06 10.26 6.27
C LEU A 18 0.95 11.76 5.96
N THR A 19 2.08 12.43 5.83
CA THR A 19 2.10 13.77 5.21
C THR A 19 1.84 13.65 3.71
N ARG A 20 1.42 14.74 3.06
CA ARG A 20 1.21 14.76 1.60
C ARG A 20 2.43 14.34 0.80
N GLU A 21 3.64 14.62 1.30
CA GLU A 21 4.88 14.21 0.64
C GLU A 21 5.10 12.70 0.79
N GLU A 22 4.86 12.14 1.98
CA GLU A 22 4.92 10.71 2.24
C GLU A 22 3.88 9.93 1.42
N GLU A 23 2.66 10.46 1.29
CA GLU A 23 1.62 9.89 0.42
C GLU A 23 2.05 9.86 -1.05
N ALA A 24 2.59 10.98 -1.55
CA ALA A 24 3.09 11.08 -2.92
C ALA A 24 4.25 10.10 -3.17
N GLN A 25 5.14 9.94 -2.20
CA GLN A 25 6.23 8.96 -2.26
C GLN A 25 5.71 7.54 -2.29
N LEU A 26 4.78 7.20 -1.40
CA LEU A 26 4.18 5.87 -1.36
C LEU A 26 3.49 5.54 -2.69
N ASN A 27 2.68 6.46 -3.23
CA ASN A 27 2.06 6.27 -4.55
C ASN A 27 3.10 6.07 -5.66
N THR A 28 4.17 6.87 -5.66
CA THR A 28 5.26 6.72 -6.65
C THR A 28 5.94 5.35 -6.53
N ILE A 29 6.20 4.88 -5.31
CA ILE A 29 6.78 3.55 -5.07
C ILE A 29 5.82 2.47 -5.59
N ILE A 30 4.54 2.55 -5.25
CA ILE A 30 3.54 1.57 -5.68
C ILE A 30 3.46 1.51 -7.21
N ASP A 31 3.40 2.65 -7.89
CA ASP A 31 3.35 2.71 -9.37
C ASP A 31 4.64 2.17 -10.02
N LEU A 32 5.79 2.29 -9.36
CA LEU A 32 7.04 1.70 -9.84
C LEU A 32 7.14 0.20 -9.60
N LEU A 33 6.50 -0.30 -8.54
CA LEU A 33 6.49 -1.72 -8.19
C LEU A 33 5.44 -2.49 -8.99
N ILE A 34 4.26 -1.93 -9.19
CA ILE A 34 3.17 -2.58 -9.93
C ILE A 34 3.01 -1.84 -11.27
N PRO A 35 3.51 -2.41 -12.38
CA PRO A 35 3.31 -1.82 -13.70
C PRO A 35 1.82 -1.82 -14.03
N SER A 36 1.32 -0.71 -14.58
CA SER A 36 0.00 -0.66 -15.20
C SER A 36 0.05 -1.19 -16.62
N ASP A 37 -1.04 -1.83 -17.05
CA ASP A 37 -1.24 -2.25 -18.43
C ASP A 37 -2.73 -2.10 -18.83
N GLU A 38 -3.10 -2.53 -20.05
CA GLU A 38 -4.47 -2.40 -20.57
C GLU A 38 -5.54 -3.07 -19.70
N HIS A 39 -5.18 -4.03 -18.86
CA HIS A 39 -6.10 -4.81 -18.02
C HIS A 39 -5.98 -4.44 -16.53
N PHE A 40 -4.94 -3.72 -16.15
CA PHE A 40 -4.62 -3.39 -14.76
C PHE A 40 -4.49 -1.87 -14.59
N PRO A 41 -5.44 -1.20 -13.91
CA PRO A 41 -5.39 0.24 -13.73
C PRO A 41 -4.16 0.62 -12.89
N PRO A 42 -3.65 1.86 -13.05
CA PRO A 42 -2.55 2.37 -12.23
C PRO A 42 -2.90 2.22 -10.75
N PRO A 43 -2.02 1.65 -9.93
CA PRO A 43 -2.26 1.48 -8.51
C PRO A 43 -2.66 2.78 -7.80
N SER A 44 -2.05 3.91 -8.16
CA SER A 44 -2.40 5.24 -7.65
C SER A 44 -3.85 5.66 -7.92
N SER A 45 -4.56 5.03 -8.86
CA SER A 45 -5.99 5.28 -9.13
C SER A 45 -6.95 4.53 -8.19
N LEU A 46 -6.45 3.57 -7.40
CA LEU A 46 -7.27 2.67 -6.58
C LEU A 46 -7.38 3.08 -5.10
N ASP A 47 -6.80 4.24 -4.73
CA ASP A 47 -6.75 4.78 -3.36
C ASP A 47 -6.21 3.74 -2.36
N LEU A 48 -5.02 3.23 -2.65
CA LEU A 48 -4.40 2.08 -1.97
C LEU A 48 -3.72 2.44 -0.64
N ILE A 49 -3.51 3.73 -0.38
CA ILE A 49 -2.76 4.21 0.78
C ILE A 49 -3.44 3.76 2.07
N ASP A 50 -4.76 3.94 2.18
CA ASP A 50 -5.50 3.56 3.38
C ASP A 50 -5.43 2.06 3.67
N GLU A 51 -5.54 1.22 2.64
CA GLU A 51 -5.42 -0.24 2.77
C GLU A 51 -4.00 -0.66 3.15
N PHE A 52 -2.99 -0.05 2.52
CA PHE A 52 -1.59 -0.28 2.83
C PHE A 52 -1.28 0.07 4.29
N LEU A 53 -1.72 1.26 4.74
CA LEU A 53 -1.53 1.73 6.10
C LEU A 53 -2.30 0.91 7.13
N HIS A 54 -3.50 0.43 6.77
CA HIS A 54 -4.26 -0.50 7.58
C HIS A 54 -3.44 -1.76 7.87
N HIS A 55 -2.80 -2.34 6.85
CA HIS A 55 -1.97 -3.52 7.03
C HIS A 55 -0.62 -3.23 7.69
N CYS A 56 -0.02 -2.05 7.52
CA CYS A 56 1.15 -1.61 8.29
C CYS A 56 0.84 -1.43 9.79
N SER A 57 -0.39 -1.05 10.11
CA SER A 57 -0.83 -0.76 11.49
C SER A 57 -1.45 -1.97 12.18
N SER A 58 -1.88 -2.97 11.42
CA SER A 58 -2.45 -4.21 11.94
C SER A 58 -1.40 -4.98 12.72
N ARG A 59 -1.41 -4.80 14.04
CA ARG A 59 -0.70 -5.65 14.99
C ARG A 59 -1.38 -7.01 15.00
N VAL A 60 -1.03 -7.88 14.05
CA VAL A 60 -1.25 -9.30 14.26
C VAL A 60 -0.34 -9.67 15.45
N GLU A 61 -0.95 -9.98 16.59
CA GLU A 61 -0.30 -10.18 17.91
C GLU A 61 0.85 -11.20 17.93
N TYR A 62 1.09 -11.90 16.82
CA TYR A 62 2.01 -13.04 16.71
C TYR A 62 3.12 -12.88 15.66
N SER A 63 3.22 -11.75 14.94
CA SER A 63 4.31 -11.56 13.99
C SER A 63 4.85 -10.13 14.03
N PRO A 64 6.08 -9.90 14.52
CA PRO A 64 6.74 -8.63 14.35
C PRO A 64 7.00 -8.43 12.85
N ARG A 65 6.15 -7.66 12.16
CA ARG A 65 6.42 -7.25 10.78
C ARG A 65 7.65 -6.36 10.77
N MET A 66 8.60 -6.61 9.86
CA MET A 66 9.74 -5.72 9.68
C MET A 66 9.26 -4.36 9.16
N LEU A 67 8.25 -4.33 8.29
CA LEU A 67 7.66 -3.13 7.75
C LEU A 67 6.49 -2.64 8.60
N ASN A 68 6.76 -1.59 9.38
CA ASN A 68 5.78 -0.78 10.09
C ASN A 68 5.95 0.69 9.67
N LEU A 69 5.09 1.58 10.16
CA LEU A 69 5.12 3.00 9.79
C LEU A 69 6.50 3.67 10.02
N LYS A 70 7.19 3.33 11.12
CA LYS A 70 8.53 3.89 11.39
C LYS A 70 9.54 3.43 10.34
N GLN A 71 9.49 2.16 9.96
CA GLN A 71 10.36 1.60 8.94
C GLN A 71 10.02 2.12 7.54
N LEU A 72 8.73 2.31 7.25
CA LEU A 72 8.28 2.96 6.02
C LEU A 72 8.84 4.39 5.90
N ARG A 73 8.78 5.18 6.97
CA ARG A 73 9.40 6.52 7.01
C ARG A 73 10.92 6.48 6.81
N SER A 74 11.59 5.48 7.38
CA SER A 74 13.02 5.29 7.12
C SER A 74 13.30 4.97 5.64
N VAL A 75 12.46 4.17 4.99
CA VAL A 75 12.54 3.91 3.55
C VAL A 75 12.40 5.21 2.76
N PHE A 76 11.43 6.05 3.10
CA PHE A 76 11.23 7.36 2.47
C PHE A 76 12.47 8.25 2.56
N ASP A 77 13.08 8.33 3.75
CA ASP A 77 14.31 9.10 3.97
C ASP A 77 15.47 8.55 3.15
N GLN A 78 15.62 7.22 3.08
CA GLN A 78 16.67 6.56 2.29
C GLN A 78 16.50 6.82 0.80
N LEU A 79 15.27 6.72 0.28
CA LEU A 79 14.96 6.98 -1.12
C LEU A 79 15.19 8.45 -1.48
N ASN A 80 14.82 9.37 -0.60
CA ASN A 80 15.13 10.80 -0.73
C ASN A 80 16.63 11.05 -0.78
N ALA A 81 17.40 10.46 0.13
CA ALA A 81 18.85 10.59 0.17
C ALA A 81 19.50 10.05 -1.11
N ALA A 82 19.11 8.85 -1.56
CA ALA A 82 19.60 8.24 -2.79
C ALA A 82 19.24 9.07 -4.05
N ALA A 83 18.06 9.71 -4.04
CA ALA A 83 17.62 10.60 -5.11
C ALA A 83 18.33 11.98 -5.10
N GLY A 84 19.10 12.31 -4.06
CA GLY A 84 19.74 13.62 -3.90
C GLY A 84 18.79 14.71 -3.38
N GLY A 85 17.75 14.33 -2.64
CA GLY A 85 16.85 15.24 -1.93
C GLY A 85 15.40 14.79 -1.98
N SER A 86 14.81 14.71 -3.18
CA SER A 86 13.40 14.37 -3.35
C SER A 86 13.23 13.24 -4.35
N PHE A 87 12.79 12.08 -3.85
CA PHE A 87 12.54 10.89 -4.67
C PHE A 87 11.49 11.15 -5.76
N CYS A 88 10.35 11.75 -5.41
CA CYS A 88 9.27 12.01 -6.37
C CYS A 88 9.65 12.99 -7.48
N LYS A 89 10.64 13.86 -7.26
CA LYS A 89 11.11 14.85 -8.26
C LYS A 89 12.27 14.33 -9.10
N ALA A 90 12.82 13.16 -8.78
CA ALA A 90 13.88 12.55 -9.56
C ALA A 90 13.35 12.02 -10.91
N SER A 91 14.24 11.80 -11.89
CA SER A 91 13.87 11.13 -13.13
C SER A 91 13.44 9.68 -12.86
N ALA A 92 12.62 9.11 -13.75
CA ALA A 92 12.15 7.72 -13.62
C ALA A 92 13.32 6.72 -13.48
N ASP A 93 14.38 6.87 -14.27
CA ASP A 93 15.58 6.03 -14.17
C ASP A 93 16.23 6.12 -12.79
N LYS A 94 16.25 7.31 -12.19
CA LYS A 94 16.83 7.54 -10.87
C LYS A 94 15.92 7.01 -9.77
N GLN A 95 14.61 7.10 -9.93
CA GLN A 95 13.65 6.48 -9.00
C GLN A 95 13.80 4.95 -8.99
N GLN A 96 13.87 4.32 -10.17
CA GLN A 96 14.11 2.89 -10.30
C GLN A 96 15.47 2.49 -9.72
N ALA A 97 16.53 3.25 -10.00
CA ALA A 97 17.86 2.99 -9.45
C ALA A 97 17.87 3.07 -7.91
N SER A 98 17.17 4.05 -7.33
CA SER A 98 17.03 4.17 -5.86
C SER A 98 16.27 2.98 -5.26
N LEU A 99 15.17 2.53 -5.87
CA LEU A 99 14.45 1.34 -5.41
C LEU A 99 15.29 0.06 -5.52
N LYS A 100 16.05 -0.10 -6.61
CA LYS A 100 16.98 -1.22 -6.77
C LYS A 100 18.10 -1.19 -5.73
N SER A 101 18.55 0.01 -5.36
CA SER A 101 19.56 0.18 -4.31
C SER A 101 19.00 -0.22 -2.94
N LEU A 102 17.73 0.12 -2.65
CA LEU A 102 17.03 -0.33 -1.45
C LEU A 102 16.94 -1.87 -1.40
N GLU A 103 16.54 -2.50 -2.50
CA GLU A 103 16.48 -3.97 -2.62
C GLU A 103 17.84 -4.63 -2.35
N GLN A 104 18.93 -4.03 -2.82
CA GLN A 104 20.28 -4.57 -2.60
C GLN A 104 20.78 -4.37 -1.16
N LEU A 105 20.43 -3.25 -0.52
CA LEU A 105 20.88 -2.91 0.82
C LEU A 105 20.10 -3.68 1.90
N ASP A 106 18.79 -3.82 1.72
CA ASP A 106 17.91 -4.54 2.63
C ASP A 106 16.86 -5.37 1.86
N PRO A 107 17.25 -6.57 1.37
CA PRO A 107 16.36 -7.43 0.59
C PRO A 107 15.13 -7.88 1.38
N ALA A 108 15.24 -8.05 2.69
CA ALA A 108 14.15 -8.52 3.53
C ALA A 108 13.08 -7.44 3.71
N LEU A 109 13.51 -6.20 3.98
CA LEU A 109 12.61 -5.04 4.04
C LEU A 109 11.94 -4.78 2.69
N PHE A 110 12.70 -4.85 1.60
CA PHE A 110 12.16 -4.69 0.26
C PHE A 110 11.12 -5.78 -0.07
N GLN A 111 11.39 -7.03 0.29
CA GLN A 111 10.45 -8.12 0.08
C GLN A 111 9.14 -7.93 0.88
N GLU A 112 9.21 -7.43 2.11
CA GLU A 112 8.00 -7.10 2.87
C GLU A 112 7.23 -5.93 2.24
N LEU A 113 7.93 -4.89 1.77
CA LEU A 113 7.31 -3.78 1.04
C LEU A 113 6.60 -4.27 -0.23
N TRP A 114 7.28 -5.06 -1.04
CA TRP A 114 6.74 -5.68 -2.24
C TRP A 114 5.49 -6.51 -1.93
N THR A 115 5.58 -7.38 -0.91
CA THR A 115 4.47 -8.25 -0.49
C THR A 115 3.27 -7.43 -0.06
N LEU A 116 3.48 -6.37 0.73
CA LEU A 116 2.41 -5.54 1.23
C LEU A 116 1.74 -4.74 0.11
N VAL A 117 2.52 -4.14 -0.78
CA VAL A 117 2.04 -3.42 -1.96
C VAL A 117 1.17 -4.32 -2.84
N ASN A 118 1.65 -5.53 -3.16
CA ASN A 118 0.89 -6.49 -3.96
C ASN A 118 -0.38 -6.94 -3.25
N HIS A 119 -0.31 -7.24 -1.95
CA HIS A 119 -1.48 -7.65 -1.19
C HIS A 119 -2.55 -6.56 -1.17
N SER A 120 -2.18 -5.31 -0.91
CA SER A 120 -3.11 -4.17 -0.95
C SER A 120 -3.73 -3.99 -2.34
N TYR A 121 -2.92 -4.07 -3.40
CA TYR A 121 -3.39 -3.91 -4.77
C TYR A 121 -4.41 -4.98 -5.17
N TYR A 122 -4.07 -6.27 -5.01
CA TYR A 122 -4.95 -7.36 -5.42
C TYR A 122 -6.19 -7.48 -4.53
N THR A 123 -6.10 -7.12 -3.24
CA THR A 123 -7.27 -7.02 -2.36
C THR A 123 -8.25 -5.97 -2.88
N ARG A 124 -7.74 -4.80 -3.27
CA ARG A 124 -8.56 -3.72 -3.84
C ARG A 124 -9.15 -4.07 -5.21
N MET A 125 -8.36 -4.71 -6.07
CA MET A 125 -8.82 -5.21 -7.37
C MET A 125 -9.95 -6.25 -7.22
N ALA A 126 -9.82 -7.18 -6.27
CA ALA A 126 -10.87 -8.16 -5.99
C ALA A 126 -12.17 -7.47 -5.55
N MET A 127 -12.09 -6.45 -4.70
CA MET A 127 -13.26 -5.63 -4.33
C MET A 127 -13.87 -4.89 -5.52
N TYR A 128 -13.04 -4.34 -6.40
CA TYR A 128 -13.51 -3.64 -7.61
C TYR A 128 -14.20 -4.57 -8.62
N SER A 129 -13.69 -5.79 -8.80
CA SER A 129 -14.30 -6.80 -9.67
C SER A 129 -15.63 -7.36 -9.14
N SER A 130 -15.83 -7.34 -7.81
CA SER A 130 -17.05 -7.85 -7.20
C SER A 130 -18.16 -6.81 -7.13
N THR A 131 -17.84 -5.51 -7.22
CA THR A 131 -18.82 -4.42 -7.35
C THR A 131 -19.22 -4.11 -8.79
N SER A 132 -18.48 -4.60 -9.80
CA SER A 132 -18.77 -4.35 -11.22
C SER A 132 -19.68 -5.40 -11.88
N LEU A 133 -20.05 -6.46 -11.17
CA LEU A 133 -21.09 -7.40 -11.63
C LEU A 133 -22.48 -6.79 -11.39
N PRO A 134 -23.29 -6.51 -12.43
CA PRO A 134 -24.71 -6.25 -12.20
C PRO A 134 -25.32 -7.49 -11.52
N PRO A 135 -26.32 -7.33 -10.63
CA PRO A 135 -27.06 -8.48 -10.15
C PRO A 135 -27.60 -9.21 -11.38
N SER A 136 -27.11 -10.42 -11.61
CA SER A 136 -27.62 -11.26 -12.68
C SER A 136 -29.12 -11.33 -12.48
N ALA A 137 -29.85 -10.73 -13.41
CA ALA A 137 -31.29 -10.82 -13.45
C ALA A 137 -31.62 -12.31 -13.49
N THR A 138 -32.15 -12.82 -12.38
CA THR A 138 -32.80 -14.12 -12.33
C THR A 138 -33.91 -14.07 -13.37
N PHE A 139 -33.68 -14.70 -14.51
CA PHE A 139 -34.69 -14.94 -15.53
C PHE A 139 -35.06 -16.42 -15.46
N ALA A 140 -36.38 -16.63 -15.28
CA ALA A 140 -37.15 -17.86 -15.23
C ALA A 140 -37.08 -18.67 -13.92
#